data_AF-A0A2D3WF09-F1
#
_entry.id   AF-A0A2D3WF09-F1
#
_cell.length_a   1.000
_cell.length_b   1.000
_cell.length_c   1.000
_cell.angle_alpha   90.00
_cell.angle_beta   90.00
_cell.angle_gamma   90.00
#
_symmetry.space_group_name_H-M   'P 1'
#
loop_
_entity.id
_entity.type
_entity.pdbx_description
1 polymer ?
#
loop_
_entity_poly.entity_id
_entity_poly.type
_entity_poly.pdbx_seq_one_letter_code
_entity_poly.pdbx_strand_id
1 'polypeptide(L)'
;MQIDETLLQRLEKLSYLQIPQEHREEMIAQLSEIVSFVDNLSELSTDGVDASFAMSDAATALREDIGSVDRTINDDILSHAPHSQEHFFIVPKIIE
;
A
#
# COMPACT_ATOMS: atom_id res chain seq x y z
N MET A 1 -12.83 3.35 -17.77
CA MET A 1 -11.36 3.60 -17.90
C MET A 1 -10.75 2.41 -18.63
N GLN A 2 -9.79 2.56 -19.56
CA GLN A 2 -9.20 1.40 -20.26
C GLN A 2 -7.90 0.98 -19.58
N ILE A 3 -7.80 -0.30 -19.21
CA ILE A 3 -6.57 -0.89 -18.67
C ILE A 3 -5.82 -1.53 -19.83
N ASP A 4 -4.62 -1.02 -20.08
CA ASP A 4 -3.70 -1.54 -21.09
C ASP A 4 -2.38 -1.98 -20.45
N GLU A 5 -1.52 -2.58 -21.27
CA GLU A 5 -0.22 -3.09 -20.82
C GLU A 5 0.68 -2.00 -20.25
N THR A 6 0.59 -0.77 -20.78
CA THR A 6 1.41 0.36 -20.30
C THR A 6 0.97 0.81 -18.91
N LEU A 7 -0.35 0.80 -18.66
CA LEU A 7 -0.93 1.06 -17.36
C LEU A 7 -0.55 -0.04 -16.37
N LEU A 8 -0.60 -1.32 -16.79
CA LEU A 8 -0.21 -2.45 -15.95
C LEU A 8 1.26 -2.35 -15.53
N GLN A 9 2.18 -2.06 -16.45
CA GLN A 9 3.60 -1.85 -16.14
C GLN A 9 3.81 -0.69 -15.15
N ARG A 10 3.03 0.39 -15.27
CA ARG A 10 3.10 1.50 -14.34
C ARG A 10 2.60 1.10 -12.95
N LEU A 11 1.54 0.31 -12.86
CA LEU A 11 0.99 -0.20 -11.60
C LEU A 11 1.95 -1.19 -10.92
N GLU A 12 2.61 -2.06 -11.68
CA GLU A 12 3.67 -2.96 -11.19
C GLU A 12 4.78 -2.17 -10.51
N LYS A 13 5.26 -1.11 -11.15
CA LYS A 13 6.31 -0.25 -10.60
C LYS A 13 5.86 0.47 -9.32
N LEU A 14 4.61 0.93 -9.25
CA LEU A 14 4.08 1.63 -8.09
C LEU A 14 3.82 0.70 -6.90
N SER A 15 3.40 -0.53 -7.18
CA SER A 15 3.08 -1.54 -6.16
C SER A 15 4.28 -2.40 -5.74
N TYR A 16 5.41 -2.31 -6.45
CA TYR A 16 6.56 -3.20 -6.30
C TYR A 16 6.19 -4.68 -6.48
N LEU A 17 5.21 -4.97 -7.33
CA LEU A 17 4.79 -6.33 -7.68
C LEU A 17 5.18 -6.62 -9.12
N GLN A 18 5.91 -7.72 -9.33
CA GLN A 18 6.27 -8.19 -10.67
C GLN A 18 5.23 -9.22 -11.13
N ILE A 19 4.58 -8.95 -12.26
CA ILE A 19 3.58 -9.86 -12.83
C ILE A 19 4.24 -10.68 -13.96
N PRO A 20 4.23 -12.03 -13.87
CA PRO A 20 4.76 -12.89 -14.93
C PRO A 20 4.03 -12.66 -16.26
N GLN A 21 4.76 -12.71 -17.38
CA GLN A 21 4.22 -12.39 -18.71
C GLN A 21 2.98 -13.22 -19.08
N GLU A 22 2.96 -14.49 -18.65
CA GLU A 22 1.85 -15.43 -18.90
C GLU A 22 0.53 -15.03 -18.22
N HIS A 23 0.58 -14.26 -17.13
CA HIS A 23 -0.60 -13.85 -16.37
C HIS A 23 -1.06 -12.43 -16.69
N ARG A 24 -0.36 -11.71 -17.57
CA ARG A 24 -0.65 -10.28 -17.82
C ARG A 24 -1.98 -10.05 -18.51
N GLU A 25 -2.29 -10.86 -19.53
CA GLU A 25 -3.56 -10.76 -20.25
C GLU A 25 -4.75 -11.05 -19.32
N GLU A 26 -4.62 -12.08 -18.47
CA GLU A 26 -5.62 -12.41 -17.45
C GLU A 26 -5.80 -11.26 -16.44
N MET A 27 -4.71 -10.69 -15.94
CA MET A 27 -4.75 -9.58 -14.99
C MET A 27 -5.42 -8.34 -15.59
N ILE A 28 -5.13 -8.00 -16.85
CA ILE A 28 -5.77 -6.86 -17.54
C ILE A 28 -7.28 -7.09 -17.64
N ALA A 29 -7.71 -8.31 -17.99
CA ALA A 29 -9.12 -8.65 -18.08
C ALA A 29 -9.82 -8.53 -16.71
N GLN A 30 -9.24 -9.12 -15.66
CA GLN A 30 -9.79 -9.09 -14.31
C GLN A 30 -9.87 -7.68 -13.74
N LEU A 31 -8.81 -6.86 -13.89
CA LEU A 31 -8.83 -5.48 -13.43
C LEU A 31 -9.86 -4.64 -14.20
N SER A 32 -10.03 -4.89 -15.50
CA SER A 32 -11.03 -4.21 -16.31
C SER A 32 -12.45 -4.55 -15.85
N GLU A 33 -12.71 -5.81 -15.48
CA GLU A 33 -13.99 -6.24 -14.92
C GLU A 33 -14.26 -5.58 -13.57
N ILE A 34 -13.26 -5.53 -12.67
CA ILE A 34 -13.39 -4.89 -11.35
C ILE A 34 -13.73 -3.40 -11.49
N VAL A 35 -13.02 -2.67 -12.36
CA VAL A 35 -13.30 -1.24 -12.58
C VAL A 35 -14.70 -1.05 -13.17
N SER A 36 -15.08 -1.89 -14.12
CA SER A 36 -16.42 -1.85 -14.72
C SER A 36 -17.52 -2.13 -13.67
N PHE A 37 -17.26 -3.02 -12.71
CA PHE A 37 -18.18 -3.26 -11.59
C PHE A 37 -18.29 -2.06 -10.66
N VAL A 38 -17.18 -1.37 -10.38
CA VAL A 38 -17.16 -0.14 -9.57
C VAL A 38 -17.86 1.02 -10.27
N ASP A 39 -17.83 1.08 -11.61
CA ASP A 39 -18.50 2.13 -12.40
C ASP A 39 -20.01 2.18 -12.13
N ASN A 40 -20.64 1.09 -11.69
CA ASN A 40 -22.05 1.06 -11.26
C ASN A 40 -22.36 2.06 -10.14
N LEU A 41 -21.38 2.40 -9.28
CA LEU A 41 -21.57 3.40 -8.22
C LEU A 41 -21.78 4.81 -8.78
N SER A 42 -21.37 5.07 -10.03
CA SER A 42 -21.52 6.36 -10.69
C SER A 42 -22.97 6.68 -11.08
N GLU A 43 -23.87 5.69 -11.05
CA GLU A 43 -25.30 5.90 -11.29
C GLU A 43 -26.00 6.66 -10.16
N LEU A 44 -25.38 6.69 -8.97
CA LEU A 44 -25.92 7.35 -7.80
C LEU A 44 -25.35 8.77 -7.67
N SER A 45 -26.22 9.77 -7.54
CA SER A 45 -25.78 11.13 -7.20
C SER A 45 -25.31 11.16 -5.74
N THR A 46 -24.07 11.59 -5.54
CA THR A 46 -23.49 11.88 -4.23
C THR A 46 -23.42 13.38 -3.95
N ASP A 47 -24.23 14.19 -4.64
CA ASP A 47 -24.23 15.64 -4.47
C ASP A 47 -24.68 16.01 -3.04
N GLY A 48 -23.82 16.73 -2.32
CA GLY A 48 -24.08 17.12 -0.93
C GLY A 48 -23.86 16.02 0.11
N VAL A 49 -23.35 14.85 -0.28
CA VAL A 49 -22.90 13.81 0.66
C VAL A 49 -21.54 14.21 1.23
N ASP A 50 -21.42 14.26 2.55
CA ASP A 50 -20.15 14.53 3.22
C ASP A 50 -19.15 13.38 2.96
N ALA A 51 -17.96 13.73 2.45
CA ALA A 51 -16.88 12.79 2.20
C ALA A 51 -16.13 12.38 3.48
N SER A 52 -16.38 13.06 4.60
CA SER A 52 -15.73 12.79 5.88
C SER A 52 -16.27 11.49 6.50
N PHE A 53 -15.55 10.40 6.25
CA PHE A 53 -15.81 9.11 6.88
C PHE A 53 -15.07 9.04 8.23
N ALA A 54 -15.57 9.75 9.23
CA ALA A 54 -15.17 9.52 10.62
C ALA A 54 -16.21 8.58 11.27
N MET A 55 -15.82 7.34 11.56
CA MET A 55 -16.69 6.36 12.25
C MET A 55 -17.04 6.78 13.70
N SER A 56 -16.44 7.87 14.20
CA SER A 56 -16.68 8.42 15.54
C SER A 56 -16.42 9.92 15.56
N ASP A 57 -17.20 10.66 16.36
CA ASP A 57 -17.00 12.10 16.65
C ASP A 57 -15.82 12.38 17.61
N ALA A 58 -14.89 11.43 17.75
CA ALA A 58 -13.76 11.57 18.65
C ALA A 58 -12.74 12.58 18.09
N ALA A 59 -12.30 13.50 18.94
CA ALA A 59 -11.18 14.39 18.61
C ALA A 59 -9.89 13.60 18.39
N THR A 60 -8.93 14.17 17.65
CA THR A 60 -7.62 13.58 17.41
C THR A 60 -6.92 13.24 18.73
N ALA A 61 -6.67 11.95 18.97
CA ALA A 61 -5.93 11.50 20.14
C ALA A 61 -4.49 12.04 20.12
N LEU A 62 -4.09 12.70 21.20
CA LEU A 62 -2.73 13.18 21.39
C LEU A 62 -1.96 12.23 22.32
N ARG A 63 -0.65 12.10 22.07
CA ARG A 63 0.28 11.34 22.91
C ARG A 63 1.07 12.30 23.79
N GLU A 64 1.24 11.97 25.07
CA GLU A 64 2.13 12.66 26.00
C GLU A 64 3.58 12.65 25.49
N ASP A 65 4.32 13.74 25.69
CA ASP A 65 5.73 13.85 25.30
C ASP A 65 6.68 13.21 26.33
N ILE A 66 6.53 11.91 26.52
CA ILE A 66 7.35 11.11 27.45
C ILE A 66 8.16 10.12 26.64
N GLY A 67 9.48 10.13 26.82
CA GLY A 67 10.39 9.16 26.21
C GLY A 67 10.38 7.82 26.95
N SER A 68 10.33 6.72 26.20
CA SER A 68 10.55 5.37 26.71
C SER A 68 11.80 4.78 26.05
N VAL A 69 12.73 4.25 26.84
CA VAL A 69 13.95 3.60 26.33
C VAL A 69 14.04 2.20 26.89
N ASP A 70 13.81 1.22 26.02
CA ASP A 70 14.09 -0.18 26.29
C ASP A 70 15.16 -0.67 25.31
N ARG A 71 16.27 -1.16 25.87
CA ARG A 71 17.43 -1.58 25.09
C ARG A 71 17.22 -2.94 24.44
N THR A 72 16.27 -3.75 24.91
CA THR A 72 16.00 -5.07 24.34
C THR A 72 15.23 -5.00 23.02
N ILE A 73 14.57 -3.87 22.75
CA ILE A 73 13.78 -3.66 21.51
C ILE A 73 14.66 -3.81 20.26
N ASN A 74 15.92 -3.36 20.30
CA ASN A 74 16.79 -3.46 19.14
C ASN A 74 17.06 -4.93 18.74
N ASP A 75 17.43 -5.76 19.72
CA ASP A 75 17.71 -7.17 19.49
C ASP A 75 16.45 -7.93 19.06
N ASP A 76 15.29 -7.60 19.66
CA ASP A 76 13.99 -8.19 19.31
C ASP A 76 13.59 -7.89 17.86
N ILE A 77 13.69 -6.63 17.42
CA ILE A 77 13.40 -6.23 16.04
C ILE A 77 14.33 -6.95 15.05
N LEU A 78 15.63 -6.98 15.33
CA LEU A 78 16.62 -7.56 14.42
C LEU A 78 16.52 -9.09 14.32
N SER A 79 15.91 -9.75 15.31
CA SER A 79 15.64 -11.19 15.24
C SER A 79 14.70 -11.59 14.10
N HIS A 80 13.88 -10.65 13.63
CA HIS A 80 12.95 -10.82 12.50
C HIS A 80 13.51 -10.31 11.17
N ALA A 81 14.70 -9.73 11.16
CA ALA A 81 15.32 -9.22 9.95
C ALA A 81 15.86 -10.37 9.08
N PRO A 82 15.59 -10.41 7.77
CA PRO A 82 16.17 -11.42 6.88
C PRO A 82 17.70 -11.40 6.89
N HIS A 83 18.29 -10.20 6.94
CA HIS A 83 19.73 -9.98 7.07
C HIS A 83 20.00 -8.79 7.97
N SER A 84 20.83 -8.99 8.98
CA SER A 84 21.29 -7.94 9.88
C SER A 84 22.75 -8.15 10.27
N GLN A 85 23.48 -7.06 10.51
CA GLN A 85 24.87 -7.07 10.95
C GLN A 85 25.16 -5.82 11.77
N GLU A 86 25.89 -5.96 12.87
CA GLU A 86 26.33 -4.82 13.72
C GLU A 86 25.19 -3.86 14.13
N HIS A 87 24.01 -4.40 14.40
CA HIS A 87 22.79 -3.64 14.70
C HIS A 87 22.19 -2.82 13.54
N PHE A 88 22.53 -3.17 12.29
CA PHE A 88 21.97 -2.60 11.07
C PHE A 88 21.22 -3.63 10.23
N PHE A 89 20.23 -3.18 9.47
CA PHE A 89 19.62 -3.98 8.39
C PHE A 89 20.54 -3.99 7.18
N ILE A 90 20.79 -5.17 6.62
CA ILE A 90 21.54 -5.30 5.36
C ILE A 90 20.54 -5.30 4.21
N VAL A 91 20.67 -4.30 3.34
CA VAL A 91 19.87 -4.16 2.12
C VAL A 91 20.78 -4.00 0.90
N PRO A 92 20.31 -4.33 -0.31
CA PRO A 92 21.05 -4.02 -1.53
C PRO A 92 21.39 -2.54 -1.60
N LYS A 93 22.60 -2.23 -2.05
CA LYS A 93 23.01 -0.84 -2.25
C LYS A 93 22.08 -0.17 -3.25
N ILE A 94 21.56 1.01 -2.89
CA ILE A 94 20.79 1.85 -3.81
C ILE A 94 21.80 2.40 -4.83
N ILE A 95 21.64 2.00 -6.09
CA ILE A 95 22.44 2.49 -7.23
C ILE A 95 21.48 3.31 -8.09
N GLU A 96 21.87 4.53 -8.44
CA GLU A 96 21.18 5.39 -9.42
C GLU A 96 21.56 5.02 -10.85
#